data_AF-A0A2E4AU42-F1
#
_entry.id   AF-A0A2E4AU42-F1
#
_cell.length_a   1.000
_cell.length_b   1.000
_cell.length_c   1.000
_cell.angle_alpha   90.00
_cell.angle_beta   90.00
_cell.angle_gamma   90.00
#
_symmetry.space_group_name_H-M   'P 1'
#
loop_
_entity.id
_entity.type
_entity.pdbx_description
1 polymer ?
#
loop_
_entity_poly.entity_id
_entity_poly.type
_entity_poly.pdbx_seq_one_letter_code
_entity_poly.pdbx_strand_id
1 'polypeptide(L)' 'MANVSPAQFVRQVRQEISRISWANRRDTGLATLTVFIMATIAAIFFLLVDFVLSNVVQLVLGLGA' A
#
# COMPACT_ATOMS: atom_id res chain seq x y z
N MET A 1 44.02 -7.37 -7.43
CA MET A 1 42.66 -7.10 -6.90
C MET A 1 42.23 -5.73 -7.42
N ALA A 2 40.95 -5.57 -7.75
CA ALA A 2 40.33 -4.37 -8.34
C ALA A 2 40.69 -4.10 -9.80
N ASN A 3 39.76 -4.47 -10.69
CA ASN A 3 39.32 -3.68 -11.84
C ASN A 3 38.05 -4.38 -12.35
N VAL A 4 36.91 -4.10 -11.70
CA VAL A 4 35.61 -4.34 -12.34
C VAL A 4 35.60 -3.48 -13.59
N SER A 5 36.04 -4.06 -14.72
CA SER A 5 36.05 -3.33 -15.97
C SER A 5 34.63 -2.81 -16.23
N PRO A 6 34.43 -1.53 -16.57
CA PRO A 6 33.09 -0.99 -16.83
C PRO A 6 32.30 -1.84 -17.84
N ALA A 7 33.01 -2.47 -18.77
CA ALA A 7 32.47 -3.44 -19.72
C ALA A 7 31.92 -4.73 -19.07
N GLN A 8 32.53 -5.25 -18.02
CA GLN A 8 32.00 -6.40 -17.26
C GLN A 8 30.79 -6.01 -16.39
N PHE A 9 30.79 -4.81 -15.80
CA PHE A 9 29.65 -4.32 -15.03
C PHE A 9 28.39 -4.17 -15.89
N VAL A 10 28.51 -3.60 -17.09
CA VAL A 10 27.39 -3.50 -18.05
C VAL A 10 26.88 -4.88 -18.46
N ARG A 11 27.78 -5.87 -18.61
CA ARG A 11 27.40 -7.25 -18.91
C ARG A 11 26.64 -7.91 -17.75
N GLN A 12 27.06 -7.69 -16.50
CA GLN A 12 26.35 -8.16 -15.31
C GLN A 12 24.98 -7.50 -15.18
N VAL A 13 24.90 -6.18 -15.30
CA VAL A 13 23.63 -5.43 -15.24
C VAL A 13 22.65 -5.93 -16.32
N ARG A 14 23.11 -6.19 -17.54
CA ARG A 14 22.26 -6.77 -18.59
C ARG A 14 21.76 -8.17 -18.25
N GLN A 15 22.58 -8.98 -17.57
CA GLN A 15 22.18 -10.29 -17.07
C GLN A 15 21.18 -10.18 -15.91
N GLU A 16 21.35 -9.26 -14.97
CA GLU A 16 20.37 -8.97 -13.91
C GLU A 16 19.04 -8.48 -14.48
N ILE A 17 19.07 -7.58 -15.46
CA ILE A 17 17.87 -7.05 -16.13
C ILE A 17 17.07 -8.16 -16.81
N SER A 18 17.75 -9.16 -17.38
CA SER A 18 17.06 -10.30 -18.00
C SER A 18 16.30 -11.19 -17.01
N ARG A 19 16.63 -11.10 -15.72
CA ARG A 19 15.92 -11.82 -14.64
C ARG A 19 14.74 -11.03 -14.08
N ILE A 20 14.49 -9.81 -14.56
CA ILE A 20 13.33 -9.01 -14.17
C ILE A 20 12.09 -9.67 -14.77
N SER A 21 11.46 -10.55 -14.00
CA SER A 21 10.11 -11.02 -14.30
C SER A 21 9.14 -9.93 -13.89
N TRP A 22 8.63 -9.18 -14.86
CA TRP A 22 7.54 -8.23 -14.61
C TRP A 22 6.32 -8.97 -14.08
N ALA A 23 5.70 -8.40 -13.05
CA ALA A 23 4.49 -8.94 -12.47
C ALA A 23 3.41 -9.10 -13.55
N ASN A 24 2.74 -10.24 -13.56
CA ASN A 24 1.65 -10.46 -14.50
C ASN A 24 0.43 -9.64 -14.06
N ARG A 25 -0.47 -9.29 -14.99
CA ARG A 25 -1.70 -8.53 -14.69
C ARG A 25 -2.54 -9.19 -13.59
N ARG A 26 -2.44 -10.52 -13.46
CA ARG A 26 -3.09 -11.31 -12.41
C ARG A 26 -2.50 -11.03 -11.03
N ASP A 27 -1.18 -10.94 -10.91
CA ASP A 27 -0.50 -10.68 -9.64
C ASP A 27 -0.77 -9.26 -9.15
N THR A 28 -0.77 -8.28 -10.07
CA THR A 28 -1.18 -6.90 -9.77
C THR A 28 -2.64 -6.83 -9.30
N GLY A 29 -3.53 -7.62 -9.91
CA GLY A 29 -4.94 -7.70 -9.52
C GLY A 29 -5.11 -8.24 -8.10
N LEU A 30 -4.42 -9.33 -7.77
CA LEU A 30 -4.47 -9.93 -6.43
C LEU A 30 -3.86 -9.02 -5.35
N ALA A 31 -2.75 -8.35 -5.65
CA ALA A 31 -2.14 -7.37 -4.76
C ALA A 31 -3.10 -6.20 -4.48
N THR A 32 -3.73 -5.66 -5.52
CA THR A 32 -4.73 -4.58 -5.39
C THR A 32 -5.92 -5.03 -4.57
N LEU A 33 -6.45 -6.23 -4.80
CA LEU A 33 -7.59 -6.76 -4.07
C LEU A 33 -7.31 -6.88 -2.56
N THR A 34 -6.12 -7.36 -2.20
CA THR A 34 -5.73 -7.53 -0.80
C THR A 34 -5.68 -6.17 -0.07
N VAL A 35 -5.09 -5.15 -0.72
CA VAL A 35 -5.05 -3.79 -0.17
C VAL A 35 -6.46 -3.19 -0.12
N PHE A 36 -7.29 -3.42 -1.14
CA PHE A 36 -8.66 -2.92 -1.21
C PHE A 36 -9.52 -3.46 -0.06
N ILE A 37 -9.38 -4.75 0.27
CA ILE A 37 -10.08 -5.36 1.42
C ILE A 37 -9.67 -4.69 2.73
N MET A 38 -8.36 -4.56 2.97
CA MET A 38 -7.85 -3.92 4.19
C MET A 38 -8.31 -2.46 4.31
N ALA A 39 -8.25 -1.70 3.22
CA ALA A 39 -8.71 -0.33 3.16
C ALA A 39 -10.23 -0.22 3.40
N THR A 40 -11.02 -1.14 2.85
CA THR A 40 -12.47 -1.16 3.05
C THR A 40 -12.84 -1.43 4.51
N ILE A 41 -12.15 -2.38 5.16
CA ILE A 41 -12.36 -2.67 6.58
C ILE A 41 -12.02 -1.44 7.44
N ALA A 42 -10.88 -0.80 7.17
CA ALA A 42 -10.48 0.42 7.88
C ALA A 42 -11.49 1.55 7.67
N ALA A 43 -11.99 1.75 6.44
CA ALA A 43 -12.99 2.76 6.13
C ALA A 43 -14.30 2.55 6.90
N ILE A 44 -14.79 1.31 6.98
CA ILE A 44 -15.98 0.97 7.77
C ILE A 44 -15.76 1.24 9.26
N PHE A 45 -14.58 0.89 9.79
CA PHE A 45 -14.24 1.15 11.18
C PHE A 45 -14.24 2.66 11.50
N PHE A 46 -13.56 3.47 10.68
CA PHE A 46 -13.54 4.92 10.86
C PHE A 46 -14.95 5.53 10.77
N LEU A 47 -15.74 5.11 9.79
CA LEU A 47 -17.13 5.58 9.64
C LEU A 47 -17.98 5.31 10.90
N LEU A 48 -17.83 4.14 11.52
CA LEU A 48 -18.55 3.79 12.74
C LEU A 48 -18.07 4.64 13.93
N VAL A 49 -16.76 4.83 14.06
CA VAL A 49 -16.18 5.70 15.10
C VAL A 49 -16.64 7.15 14.93
N ASP A 50 -16.62 7.68 13.73
CA ASP A 50 -17.08 9.04 13.42
C ASP A 50 -18.56 9.22 13.77
N PHE A 51 -19.39 8.21 13.49
CA PHE A 51 -20.79 8.22 13.87
C PHE A 51 -20.95 8.28 15.39
N VAL A 52 -20.25 7.41 16.13
CA VAL A 52 -20.32 7.38 17.60
C VAL A 52 -19.82 8.70 18.19
N LEU A 53 -18.67 9.20 17.73
CA LEU A 53 -18.10 10.45 18.22
C LEU A 53 -19.01 11.63 17.93
N SER A 54 -19.61 11.72 16.74
CA SER A 54 -20.56 12.78 16.40
C SER A 54 -21.75 12.81 17.35
N ASN A 55 -22.34 11.64 17.64
CA ASN A 55 -23.45 11.52 18.60
C ASN A 55 -23.03 11.92 20.02
N VAL A 56 -21.85 11.48 20.48
CA VAL A 56 -21.32 11.83 21.81
C VAL A 56 -21.05 13.33 21.91
N VAL A 57 -20.42 13.93 20.90
CA VAL A 57 -20.13 15.37 20.87
C VAL A 57 -21.42 16.18 20.86
N GLN A 58 -22.44 15.78 20.08
CA GLN A 58 -23.74 16.44 20.10
C GLN A 58 -24.42 16.34 21.47
N LEU A 59 -24.32 15.20 22.15
CA LEU A 59 -24.88 15.01 23.49
C LEU A 59 -24.16 15.90 24.51
N VAL A 60 -22.83 15.98 24.45
CA VAL A 60 -22.03 16.83 25.34
C VAL A 60 -22.30 18.32 25.09
N LEU A 61 -22.39 18.75 23.83
CA LEU A 61 -22.71 20.14 23.49
C LEU A 61 -24.17 20.51 23.81
N GLY A 62 -25.09 19.56 23.66
CA GLY A 62 -26.51 19.73 24.02
C GLY A 62 -26.77 19.77 25.52
N LEU A 63 -25.88 19.19 26.34
CA LEU A 63 -25.90 19.31 27.80
C LEU A 63 -25.30 20.63 28.31
N GLY A 64 -24.54 21.35 27.46
CA GLY A 64 -23.93 22.64 27.78
C GLY A 64 -24.79 23.86 27.40
N ALA A 65 -25.98 23.64 26.82
CA ALA A 65 -26.95 24.66 26.45
C ALA A 65 -28.10 24.75 27.47
#